data_AF-A0A453MVJ6-F1
#
_entry.id   AF-A0A453MVJ6-F1
#
_cell.length_a   1.000
_cell.length_b   1.000
_cell.length_c   1.000
_cell.angle_alpha   90.00
_cell.angle_beta   90.00
_cell.angle_gamma   90.00
#
_symmetry.space_group_name_H-M   'P 1'
#
loop_
_entity.id
_entity.type
_entity.pdbx_description
1 polymer ?
#
loop_
_entity_poly.entity_id
_entity_poly.type
_entity_poly.pdbx_seq_one_letter_code
_entity_poly.pdbx_strand_id
1 'polypeptide(L)'
;PSPPVGALEAVIGDEASLDGSLEPAQADFEWPEVDSLIEELKNIEQVKDVYKGRFFRSPGLAPTFQVYMASLVGQKYKVLARYGNNVQEVMVETSLDKEGLKEAILMCTNRVS
;
A
#
# COMPACT_ATOMS: atom_id res chain seq x y z
N PRO A 1 9.71 -18.14 27.73
CA PRO A 1 8.42 -18.87 27.62
C PRO A 1 7.31 -17.87 27.30
N SER A 2 6.57 -18.12 26.23
CA SER A 2 5.39 -17.38 25.74
C SER A 2 4.41 -18.46 25.24
N PRO A 3 3.05 -18.35 25.23
CA PRO A 3 2.16 -17.18 25.05
C PRO A 3 0.85 -17.29 25.92
N PRO A 4 -0.38 -16.72 25.63
CA PRO A 4 -1.18 -16.90 24.41
C PRO A 4 -1.87 -15.63 23.83
N VAL A 5 -2.35 -15.82 22.60
CA VAL A 5 -3.25 -15.00 21.78
C VAL A 5 -4.59 -14.67 22.50
N GLY A 6 -5.07 -13.43 22.37
CA GLY A 6 -6.47 -13.11 22.67
C GLY A 6 -6.77 -11.63 22.94
N ALA A 7 -7.84 -11.14 22.31
CA ALA A 7 -8.54 -9.87 22.51
C ALA A 7 -7.92 -8.59 21.89
N LEU A 8 -8.22 -8.37 20.61
CA LEU A 8 -8.38 -7.01 20.10
C LEU A 8 -9.89 -6.74 20.07
N GLU A 9 -10.39 -6.08 21.12
CA GLU A 9 -11.78 -5.66 21.22
C GLU A 9 -12.06 -4.62 20.12
N ALA A 10 -12.96 -4.99 19.20
CA ALA A 10 -13.49 -4.08 18.20
C ALA A 10 -14.43 -3.09 18.90
N VAL A 11 -13.94 -1.90 19.19
CA VAL A 11 -14.78 -0.79 19.64
C VAL A 11 -15.53 -0.24 18.43
N ILE A 12 -16.81 -0.59 18.32
CA ILE A 12 -17.78 0.05 17.44
C ILE A 12 -18.07 1.41 18.08
N GLY A 13 -17.47 2.46 17.51
CA GLY A 13 -17.77 3.86 17.81
C GLY A 13 -18.86 4.34 16.86
N ASP A 14 -19.99 4.67 17.47
CA ASP A 14 -21.27 5.14 16.95
C ASP A 14 -21.18 6.29 15.94
N GLU A 15 -22.17 6.32 15.04
CA GLU A 15 -22.33 7.22 13.90
C GLU A 15 -22.29 8.71 14.29
N ALA A 16 -21.30 9.42 13.78
CA ALA A 16 -21.37 10.87 13.63
C ALA A 16 -20.93 11.26 12.22
N SER A 17 -21.95 11.59 11.42
CA SER A 17 -21.87 12.52 10.30
C SER A 17 -21.05 12.08 9.10
N LEU A 18 -21.77 11.49 8.14
CA LEU A 18 -21.47 11.57 6.72
C LEU A 18 -21.45 13.06 6.29
N ASP A 19 -20.37 13.78 6.58
CA ASP A 19 -20.04 15.03 5.91
C ASP A 19 -18.97 14.73 4.85
N GLY A 20 -19.45 14.24 3.71
CA GLY A 20 -19.50 15.03 2.48
C GLY A 20 -18.27 15.81 2.00
N SER A 21 -17.10 15.69 2.62
CA SER A 21 -15.86 16.28 2.13
C SER A 21 -14.74 15.26 2.29
N LEU A 22 -14.64 14.36 1.32
CA LEU A 22 -13.33 13.77 1.01
C LEU A 22 -12.48 14.94 0.51
N GLU A 23 -11.87 15.67 1.43
CA GLU A 23 -10.93 16.72 1.08
C GLU A 23 -9.92 16.11 0.09
N PRO A 24 -9.79 16.66 -1.13
CA PRO A 24 -8.73 16.27 -2.05
C PRO A 24 -7.41 16.85 -1.55
N ALA A 25 -7.02 16.53 -0.32
CA ALA A 25 -5.88 17.11 0.36
C ALA A 25 -4.78 16.06 0.50
N GLN A 26 -4.15 15.69 -0.61
CA GLN A 26 -2.89 14.91 -0.59
C GLN A 26 -2.18 14.77 -1.95
N ALA A 27 -2.48 15.61 -2.95
CA ALA A 27 -1.71 15.62 -4.20
C ALA A 27 -0.22 16.00 -3.99
N ASP A 28 0.11 16.64 -2.85
CA ASP A 28 1.45 17.17 -2.53
C ASP A 28 2.18 16.39 -1.41
N PHE A 29 1.71 15.20 -1.00
CA PHE A 29 2.56 14.37 -0.13
C PHE A 29 3.62 13.67 -0.98
N GLU A 30 4.76 14.35 -1.15
CA GLU A 30 5.95 13.78 -1.78
C GLU A 30 6.46 12.63 -0.90
N TRP A 31 6.37 11.42 -1.44
CA TRP A 31 6.81 10.22 -0.74
C TRP A 31 7.83 9.49 -1.61
N PRO A 32 9.11 9.89 -1.53
CA PRO A 32 10.12 9.52 -2.51
C PRO A 32 10.33 8.00 -2.58
N GLU A 33 10.16 7.27 -1.48
CA GLU A 33 10.18 5.81 -1.48
C GLU A 33 9.05 5.19 -2.31
N VAL A 34 7.86 5.78 -2.30
CA VAL A 34 6.75 5.32 -3.14
C VAL A 34 6.97 5.69 -4.60
N ASP A 35 7.47 6.89 -4.87
CA ASP A 35 7.82 7.30 -6.23
C ASP A 35 8.89 6.38 -6.83
N SER A 36 9.95 6.11 -6.08
CA SER A 36 11.03 5.18 -6.47
C SER A 36 10.52 3.74 -6.65
N LEU A 37 9.64 3.26 -5.77
CA LEU A 37 8.96 1.96 -5.96
C LEU A 37 8.16 1.91 -7.27
N ILE A 38 7.44 2.98 -7.61
CA ILE A 38 6.65 3.05 -8.84
C ILE A 38 7.57 3.04 -10.06
N GLU A 39 8.67 3.80 -10.03
CA GLU A 39 9.66 3.81 -11.11
C GLU A 39 10.30 2.43 -11.29
N GLU A 40 10.72 1.78 -10.21
CA GLU A 40 11.29 0.43 -10.27
C GLU A 40 10.29 -0.61 -10.83
N LEU A 41 9.02 -0.54 -10.40
CA LEU A 41 7.98 -1.44 -10.94
C LEU A 41 7.71 -1.17 -12.43
N LYS A 42 7.75 0.10 -12.88
CA LYS A 42 7.60 0.44 -14.30
C LYS A 42 8.75 -0.05 -15.17
N ASN A 43 9.94 -0.24 -14.60
CA ASN A 43 11.10 -0.79 -15.31
C ASN A 43 11.00 -2.30 -15.55
N ILE A 44 10.02 -2.99 -14.97
CA ILE A 44 9.80 -4.42 -15.18
C ILE A 44 9.05 -4.62 -16.50
N GLU A 45 9.63 -5.37 -17.44
CA GLU A 45 9.05 -5.59 -18.78
C GLU A 45 7.62 -6.18 -18.74
N GLN A 46 7.31 -7.03 -17.76
CA GLN A 46 5.99 -7.63 -17.61
C GLN A 46 4.95 -6.69 -16.95
N VAL A 47 5.36 -5.51 -16.47
CA VAL A 47 4.46 -4.50 -15.91
C VAL A 47 4.01 -3.56 -17.02
N LYS A 48 2.70 -3.48 -17.20
CA LYS A 48 2.07 -2.67 -18.26
C LYS A 48 1.79 -1.25 -17.78
N ASP A 49 1.33 -1.09 -16.55
CA ASP A 49 1.01 0.22 -15.99
C ASP A 49 1.10 0.23 -14.47
N VAL A 50 1.56 1.34 -13.89
CA VAL A 50 1.63 1.55 -12.44
C VAL A 50 1.29 2.99 -12.10
N TYR A 51 0.39 3.16 -11.12
CA TYR A 51 -0.03 4.48 -10.65
C TYR A 51 -0.39 4.48 -9.17
N LYS A 52 -0.29 5.66 -8.55
CA LYS A 52 -0.75 5.92 -7.18
C LYS A 52 -2.28 5.86 -7.14
N GLY A 53 -2.80 5.08 -6.20
CA GLY A 53 -4.21 5.04 -5.82
C GLY A 53 -4.49 5.97 -4.64
N ARG A 54 -5.43 5.56 -3.78
CA ARG A 54 -5.83 6.36 -2.61
C ARG A 54 -4.69 6.43 -1.59
N PHE A 55 -4.47 7.61 -1.03
CA PHE A 55 -3.73 7.76 0.22
C PHE A 55 -4.70 7.77 1.40
N PHE A 56 -4.32 7.13 2.50
CA PHE A 56 -5.05 7.23 3.76
C PHE A 56 -4.13 6.97 4.95
N ARG A 57 -4.55 7.36 6.15
CA ARG A 57 -3.83 7.03 7.37
C ARG A 57 -4.42 5.80 8.05
N SER A 58 -3.58 4.81 8.36
CA SER A 58 -3.99 3.65 9.17
C SER A 58 -3.76 3.90 10.66
N PRO A 59 -4.63 3.36 11.54
CA PRO A 59 -4.43 3.46 12.99
C PRO A 59 -3.15 2.75 13.48
N GLY A 60 -2.64 1.78 12.72
CA GLY A 60 -1.40 1.08 13.04
C GLY A 60 -0.16 1.81 12.53
N LEU A 61 0.86 1.93 13.38
CA LEU A 61 2.16 2.49 13.04
C LEU A 61 3.08 1.40 12.45
N ALA A 62 3.55 1.61 11.22
CA ALA A 62 4.62 0.84 10.59
C ALA A 62 5.97 1.49 10.93
N PRO A 63 6.86 0.85 11.69
CA PRO A 63 8.14 1.46 12.09
C PRO A 63 9.14 1.59 10.93
N THR A 64 8.94 0.83 9.85
CA THR A 64 9.77 0.82 8.65
C THR A 64 8.90 0.88 7.41
N PHE A 65 9.50 1.25 6.27
CA PHE A 65 8.80 1.23 4.98
C PHE A 65 8.45 -0.22 4.63
N GLN A 66 7.17 -0.48 4.44
CA GLN A 66 6.63 -1.81 4.18
C GLN A 66 5.75 -1.77 2.96
N VAL A 67 5.96 -2.71 2.04
CA VAL A 67 5.15 -2.86 0.83
C VAL A 67 4.56 -4.26 0.82
N TYR A 68 3.24 -4.37 0.65
CA TYR A 68 2.57 -5.66 0.58
C TYR A 68 1.44 -5.66 -0.44
N MET A 69 1.20 -6.84 -1.00
CA MET A 69 0.09 -7.06 -1.91
C MET A 69 -1.19 -7.26 -1.12
N ALA A 70 -2.21 -6.45 -1.40
CA ALA A 70 -3.49 -6.50 -0.71
C ALA A 70 -4.51 -7.41 -1.40
N SER A 71 -4.81 -7.15 -2.68
CA SER A 71 -5.84 -7.88 -3.43
C SER A 71 -5.67 -7.69 -4.94
N LEU A 72 -6.32 -8.55 -5.72
CA LEU A 72 -6.50 -8.34 -7.15
C LEU A 72 -7.83 -7.62 -7.37
N VAL A 73 -7.81 -6.49 -8.06
CA VAL A 73 -9.00 -5.69 -8.41
C VAL A 73 -9.13 -5.69 -9.94
N GLY A 74 -10.02 -6.54 -10.45
CA GLY A 74 -10.12 -6.79 -11.89
C GLY A 74 -8.86 -7.49 -12.41
N GLN A 75 -8.10 -6.82 -13.28
CA GLN A 75 -6.82 -7.29 -13.83
C GLN A 75 -5.60 -6.58 -13.21
N LYS A 76 -5.80 -5.78 -12.15
CA LYS A 76 -4.74 -5.00 -11.52
C LYS A 76 -4.52 -5.46 -10.10
N TYR A 77 -3.26 -5.63 -9.72
CA TYR A 77 -2.91 -5.91 -8.33
C TYR A 77 -2.89 -4.60 -7.55
N LYS A 78 -3.58 -4.62 -6.41
CA LYS A 78 -3.50 -3.56 -5.41
C LYS A 78 -2.36 -3.86 -4.45
N VAL A 79 -1.41 -2.95 -4.40
CA VAL A 79 -0.25 -2.95 -3.51
C VAL A 79 -0.41 -1.80 -2.51
N LEU A 80 0.01 -2.01 -1.27
CA LEU A 80 -0.05 -1.03 -0.20
C LEU A 80 1.36 -0.74 0.30
N ALA A 81 1.81 0.51 0.13
CA ALA A 81 3.02 1.02 0.74
C ALA A 81 2.69 1.71 2.07
N ARG A 82 3.44 1.40 3.13
CA ARG A 82 3.19 1.87 4.49
C ARG A 82 4.45 2.36 5.16
N TYR A 83 4.35 3.49 5.86
CA TYR A 83 5.37 4.00 6.77
C TYR A 83 4.73 4.92 7.80
N GLY A 84 5.08 4.73 9.07
CA GLY A 84 4.36 5.36 10.17
C GLY A 84 2.88 5.00 10.11
N ASN A 85 2.02 5.99 10.21
CA ASN A 85 0.57 5.82 10.05
C ASN A 85 0.11 6.08 8.61
N ASN A 86 1.00 6.33 7.66
CA ASN A 86 0.64 6.62 6.27
C ASN A 86 0.53 5.34 5.45
N VAL A 87 -0.47 5.29 4.58
CA VAL A 87 -0.70 4.21 3.62
C VAL A 87 -0.96 4.82 2.26
N GLN A 88 -0.22 4.37 1.25
CA GLN A 88 -0.43 4.72 -0.14
C GLN A 88 -0.79 3.46 -0.93
N GLU A 89 -1.96 3.47 -1.57
CA GLU A 89 -2.30 2.44 -2.54
C GLU A 89 -1.48 2.64 -3.82
N VAL A 90 -1.01 1.55 -4.41
CA VAL A 90 -0.37 1.51 -5.72
C VAL A 90 -1.07 0.44 -6.54
N MET A 91 -1.56 0.82 -7.70
CA MET A 91 -2.24 -0.10 -8.63
C MET A 91 -1.22 -0.54 -9.68
N VAL A 92 -1.07 -1.85 -9.84
CA VAL A 92 -0.11 -2.47 -10.77
C VAL A 92 -0.86 -3.33 -11.76
N GLU A 93 -0.84 -2.92 -13.03
CA GLU A 93 -1.29 -3.75 -14.16
C GLU A 93 -0.08 -4.52 -14.69
N THR A 94 -0.14 -5.85 -14.64
CA THR A 94 0.98 -6.72 -15.06
C THR A 94 0.45 -8.05 -15.56
N SER A 95 1.24 -8.70 -16.43
CA SER A 95 1.04 -10.09 -16.83
C SER A 95 1.65 -11.10 -15.85
N LEU A 96 2.40 -10.64 -14.83
CA LEU A 96 2.94 -11.49 -13.77
C LEU A 96 1.82 -12.14 -12.96
N ASP A 97 2.05 -13.39 -12.58
CA ASP A 97 1.25 -14.03 -11.55
C ASP A 97 1.55 -13.44 -10.16
N LYS A 98 0.74 -13.85 -9.18
CA LYS A 98 0.80 -13.34 -7.81
C LYS A 98 2.17 -13.53 -7.16
N GLU A 99 2.85 -14.65 -7.43
CA GLU A 99 4.15 -14.96 -6.83
C GLU A 99 5.25 -14.14 -7.50
N GLY A 100 5.26 -14.10 -8.83
CA GLY A 100 6.20 -13.26 -9.59
C GLY A 100 6.11 -11.78 -9.22
N LEU A 101 4.91 -11.23 -9.03
CA LEU A 101 4.74 -9.84 -8.60
C LEU A 101 5.19 -9.62 -7.14
N LYS A 102 5.02 -10.60 -6.24
CA LYS A 102 5.55 -10.48 -4.87
C LYS A 102 7.07 -10.41 -4.86
N GLU A 103 7.73 -11.24 -5.65
CA GLU A 103 9.19 -11.23 -5.78
C GLU A 103 9.67 -9.91 -6.37
N ALA A 104 9.02 -9.41 -7.43
CA ALA A 104 9.28 -8.11 -8.00
C ALA A 104 9.19 -6.98 -6.96
N ILE A 105 8.08 -6.91 -6.22
CA ILE A 105 7.90 -5.90 -5.16
C ILE A 105 9.00 -6.02 -4.10
N LEU A 106 9.34 -7.24 -3.66
CA LEU A 106 10.39 -7.46 -2.67
C LEU A 106 11.76 -6.99 -3.19
N MET A 107 12.08 -7.24 -4.46
CA MET A 107 13.31 -6.74 -5.09
C MET A 107 13.33 -5.21 -5.17
N CYS A 108 12.24 -4.59 -5.63
CA CYS A 108 12.13 -3.14 -5.70
C CYS A 108 12.27 -2.50 -4.31
N THR A 109 11.61 -3.05 -3.29
CA THR A 109 11.64 -2.50 -1.92
C THR A 109 13.04 -2.57 -1.30
N ASN A 110 13.84 -3.60 -1.63
CA ASN A 110 15.24 -3.68 -1.18
C ASN A 110 16.16 -2.65 -1.85
N ARG A 111 15.80 -2.12 -3.02
CA ARG A 111 16.58 -1.09 -3.73
C ARG A 111 16.23 0.34 -3.31
N VAL A 112 15.05 0.52 -2.73
CA VAL A 112 14.52 1.80 -2.26
C VAL A 112 14.98 2.12 -0.82
N SER A 113 15.46 1.12 -0.08
CA SER A 113 15.73 1.20 1.36
C SER A 113 17.15 1.62 1.74
#